data_AF-A0A7C3CUR4-F1
#
_entry.id   AF-A0A7C3CUR4-F1
#
_cell.length_a   1.000
_cell.length_b   1.000
_cell.length_c   1.000
_cell.angle_alpha   90.00
_cell.angle_beta   90.00
_cell.angle_gamma   90.00
#
_symmetry.space_group_name_H-M   'P 1'
#
loop_
_entity.id
_entity.type
_entity.pdbx_description
1 polymer ?
#
loop_
_entity_poly.entity_id
_entity_poly.type
_entity_poly.pdbx_seq_one_letter_code
_entity_poly.pdbx_strand_id
1 'polypeptide(L)'
;MIKIRLNQDEQIALESFRRQASSRDSEKALMVLMSNDGKSVPEISRILKRNPHTVRDWLKRYIKKGIKGLNRNFSPGRPNTIRLRVQDHIKKIITDSPLDHGYQDRTWSIPLLTHEVNNNLNIDTSAKTVTRALKDMGYVYKRPSKTVPGHAPDKKEKQEAVKTMVQKILKIIDHNESVIYALDESHFSTEPYLVQGWFKKRWPPSDTDPQKERKSHILWMLEHQDSKILLEEIQKIRK
;
A
#
# COMPACT_ATOMS: atom_id res chain seq x y z
N MET A 1 -27.89 22.58 -42.47
CA MET A 1 -26.55 22.02 -42.78
C MET A 1 -25.58 22.60 -41.75
N ILE A 2 -24.76 21.79 -41.06
CA ILE A 2 -23.77 22.34 -40.12
C ILE A 2 -22.62 22.92 -40.95
N LYS A 3 -22.33 24.20 -40.77
CA LYS A 3 -21.17 24.88 -41.37
C LYS A 3 -20.37 25.50 -40.23
N ILE A 4 -19.07 25.21 -40.21
CA ILE A 4 -18.12 25.80 -39.28
C ILE A 4 -17.29 26.81 -40.06
N ARG A 5 -17.04 27.97 -39.48
CA ARG A 5 -16.07 28.95 -39.98
C ARG A 5 -15.04 29.16 -38.89
N LEU A 6 -13.79 28.90 -39.21
CA LEU A 6 -12.65 29.00 -38.31
C LEU A 6 -11.90 30.30 -38.57
N ASN A 7 -11.35 30.91 -37.52
CA ASN A 7 -10.32 31.93 -37.69
C ASN A 7 -8.93 31.27 -37.87
N GLN A 8 -7.90 32.08 -38.18
CA GLN A 8 -6.54 31.57 -38.40
C GLN A 8 -5.98 30.84 -37.16
N ASP A 9 -6.23 31.37 -35.97
CA ASP A 9 -5.75 30.80 -34.71
C ASP A 9 -6.39 29.42 -34.40
N GLU A 10 -7.69 29.29 -34.64
CA GLU A 10 -8.45 28.05 -34.47
C GLU A 10 -8.02 26.98 -35.48
N GLN A 11 -7.71 27.39 -36.70
CA GLN A 11 -7.18 26.50 -37.73
C GLN A 11 -5.79 25.98 -37.36
N ILE A 12 -4.87 26.85 -36.93
CA ILE A 12 -3.54 26.46 -36.44
C ILE A 12 -3.66 25.54 -35.23
N ALA A 13 -4.56 25.84 -34.29
CA ALA A 13 -4.78 25.02 -33.11
C ALA A 13 -5.35 23.63 -33.44
N LEU A 14 -6.27 23.53 -34.43
CA LEU A 14 -6.80 22.25 -34.92
C LEU A 14 -5.73 21.43 -35.65
N GLU A 15 -4.88 22.07 -36.45
CA GLU A 15 -3.76 21.40 -37.12
C GLU A 15 -2.72 20.88 -36.12
N SER A 16 -2.40 21.67 -35.10
CA SER A 16 -1.54 21.25 -33.99
C SER A 16 -2.15 20.06 -33.23
N PHE A 17 -3.42 20.14 -32.85
CA PHE A 17 -4.15 19.06 -32.20
C PHE A 17 -4.15 17.78 -33.05
N ARG A 18 -4.32 17.92 -34.37
CA ARG A 18 -4.30 16.79 -35.32
C ARG A 18 -2.93 16.10 -35.39
N ARG A 19 -1.83 16.84 -35.25
CA ARG A 19 -0.45 16.30 -35.26
C ARG A 19 -0.09 15.55 -33.97
N GLN A 20 -0.58 16.03 -32.83
CA GLN A 20 -0.23 15.48 -31.52
C GLN A 20 -1.12 14.31 -31.07
N ALA A 21 -2.31 14.16 -31.65
CA ALA A 21 -3.31 13.23 -31.16
C ALA A 21 -3.28 11.85 -31.85
N SER A 22 -3.92 10.86 -31.20
CA SER A 22 -4.10 9.52 -31.76
C SER A 22 -4.87 9.55 -33.09
N SER A 23 -4.72 8.52 -33.94
CA SER A 23 -5.39 8.43 -35.26
C SER A 23 -6.89 8.79 -35.20
N ARG A 24 -7.60 8.36 -34.16
CA ARG A 24 -9.04 8.64 -33.99
C ARG A 24 -9.35 10.07 -33.57
N ASP A 25 -8.47 10.73 -32.82
CA ASP A 25 -8.65 12.13 -32.41
C ASP A 25 -8.26 13.08 -33.54
N SER A 26 -7.21 12.70 -34.29
CA SER A 26 -6.78 13.36 -35.53
C SER A 26 -7.90 13.39 -36.57
N GLU A 27 -8.64 12.28 -36.74
CA GLU A 27 -9.78 12.18 -37.65
C GLU A 27 -10.91 13.18 -37.30
N LYS A 28 -11.15 13.44 -36.00
CA LYS A 28 -12.19 14.39 -35.56
C LYS A 28 -11.82 15.84 -35.89
N ALA A 29 -10.56 16.21 -35.71
CA ALA A 29 -10.08 17.53 -36.11
C ALA A 29 -10.18 17.71 -37.63
N LEU A 30 -9.88 16.66 -38.38
CA LEU A 30 -10.05 16.66 -39.84
C LEU A 30 -11.51 16.87 -40.26
N MET A 31 -12.50 16.29 -39.55
CA MET A 31 -13.92 16.57 -39.81
C MET A 31 -14.25 18.07 -39.70
N VAL A 32 -13.69 18.75 -38.70
CA VAL A 32 -13.91 20.18 -38.47
C VAL A 32 -13.26 21.03 -39.55
N LEU A 33 -12.00 20.73 -39.91
CA LEU A 33 -11.28 21.40 -40.99
C LEU A 33 -12.01 21.23 -42.34
N MET A 34 -12.46 20.01 -42.66
CA MET A 34 -13.23 19.76 -43.88
C MET A 34 -14.58 20.49 -43.90
N SER A 35 -15.22 20.67 -42.74
CA SER A 35 -16.43 21.49 -42.65
C SER A 35 -16.14 22.98 -42.85
N ASN A 36 -14.96 23.47 -42.46
CA ASN A 36 -14.47 24.82 -42.73
C ASN A 36 -14.18 25.03 -44.23
N ASP A 37 -13.65 24.01 -44.91
CA ASP A 37 -13.46 23.99 -46.38
C ASP A 37 -14.79 23.96 -47.16
N GLY A 38 -15.94 24.00 -46.49
CA GLY A 38 -17.25 24.01 -47.11
C GLY A 38 -17.84 22.62 -47.42
N LYS A 39 -17.16 21.52 -47.07
CA LYS A 39 -17.69 20.17 -47.29
C LYS A 39 -18.88 19.89 -46.38
N SER A 40 -19.92 19.31 -46.94
CA SER A 40 -21.14 18.93 -46.22
C SER A 40 -20.93 17.65 -45.41
N VAL A 41 -21.79 17.41 -44.40
CA VAL A 41 -21.74 16.20 -43.57
C VAL A 41 -21.76 14.89 -44.38
N PRO A 42 -22.61 14.73 -45.43
CA PRO A 42 -22.57 13.55 -46.29
C PRO A 42 -21.24 13.38 -47.04
N GLU A 43 -20.62 14.47 -47.50
CA GLU A 43 -19.33 14.41 -48.21
C GLU A 43 -18.20 14.01 -47.26
N ILE A 44 -18.13 14.62 -46.09
CA ILE A 44 -17.15 14.29 -45.03
C ILE A 44 -17.30 12.82 -44.63
N SER A 45 -18.54 12.36 -44.44
CA SER A 45 -18.86 10.97 -44.13
C SER A 45 -18.34 9.99 -45.18
N ARG A 46 -18.50 10.31 -46.48
CA ARG A 46 -18.00 9.49 -47.60
C ARG A 46 -16.48 9.45 -47.64
N ILE A 47 -15.82 10.59 -47.48
CA ILE A 47 -14.37 10.71 -47.52
C ILE A 47 -13.71 9.97 -46.36
N LEU A 48 -14.23 10.12 -45.14
CA LEU A 48 -13.67 9.50 -43.93
C LEU A 48 -14.21 8.10 -43.64
N LYS A 49 -15.13 7.58 -44.48
CA LYS A 49 -15.81 6.30 -44.29
C LYS A 49 -16.45 6.15 -42.89
N ARG A 50 -17.14 7.20 -42.43
CA ARG A 50 -17.84 7.25 -41.14
C ARG A 50 -19.33 7.47 -41.30
N ASN A 51 -20.11 7.03 -40.30
CA ASN A 51 -21.54 7.31 -40.26
C ASN A 51 -21.78 8.84 -40.21
N PRO A 52 -22.71 9.40 -41.03
CA PRO A 52 -23.06 10.82 -40.98
C PRO A 52 -23.48 11.32 -39.60
N HIS A 53 -24.06 10.47 -38.76
CA HIS A 53 -24.40 10.78 -37.38
C HIS A 53 -23.16 11.10 -36.54
N THR A 54 -22.11 10.29 -36.64
CA THR A 54 -20.83 10.49 -35.93
C THR A 54 -20.18 11.82 -36.33
N VAL A 55 -20.16 12.12 -37.63
CA VAL A 55 -19.63 13.40 -38.13
C VAL A 55 -20.42 14.57 -37.55
N ARG A 56 -21.77 14.49 -37.60
CA ARG A 56 -22.65 15.50 -37.03
C ARG A 56 -22.40 15.72 -35.53
N ASP A 57 -22.24 14.65 -34.77
CA ASP A 57 -21.98 14.72 -33.33
C ASP A 57 -20.66 15.42 -33.01
N TRP A 58 -19.58 15.11 -33.74
CA TRP A 58 -18.29 15.75 -33.52
C TRP A 58 -18.30 17.23 -33.91
N LEU A 59 -18.93 17.60 -35.03
CA LEU A 59 -19.08 19.00 -35.40
C LEU A 59 -19.90 19.77 -34.35
N LYS A 60 -21.01 19.20 -33.86
CA LYS A 60 -21.80 19.81 -32.76
C LYS A 60 -20.98 19.96 -31.47
N ARG A 61 -20.16 18.95 -31.12
CA ARG A 61 -19.30 19.00 -29.92
C ARG A 61 -18.24 20.08 -30.06
N TYR A 62 -17.65 20.23 -31.25
CA TYR A 62 -16.71 21.32 -31.54
C TYR A 62 -17.38 22.68 -31.41
N ILE A 63 -18.54 22.89 -32.03
CA ILE A 63 -19.29 24.16 -31.91
C ILE A 63 -19.59 24.51 -30.44
N LYS A 64 -19.89 23.52 -29.60
CA LYS A 64 -20.23 23.74 -28.19
C LYS A 64 -19.01 23.98 -27.28
N LYS A 65 -17.87 23.35 -27.54
CA LYS A 65 -16.74 23.27 -26.60
C LYS A 65 -15.36 23.52 -27.23
N GLY A 66 -15.30 23.92 -28.49
CA GLY A 66 -14.08 24.05 -29.29
C GLY A 66 -13.29 22.74 -29.33
N ILE A 67 -11.96 22.86 -29.35
CA ILE A 67 -11.02 21.73 -29.39
C ILE A 67 -11.22 20.79 -28.19
N LYS A 68 -11.54 21.32 -26.99
CA LYS A 68 -11.85 20.50 -25.80
C LYS A 68 -13.02 19.55 -26.03
N GLY A 69 -13.94 19.88 -26.94
CA GLY A 69 -15.08 19.04 -27.33
C GLY A 69 -14.70 17.81 -28.17
N LEU A 70 -13.52 17.82 -28.79
CA LEU A 70 -13.01 16.70 -29.59
C LEU A 70 -12.36 15.60 -28.73
N ASN A 71 -12.00 15.94 -27.50
CA ASN A 71 -11.45 14.98 -26.54
C ASN A 71 -12.46 13.87 -26.25
N ARG A 72 -11.93 12.65 -26.13
CA ARG A 72 -12.74 11.48 -25.80
C ARG A 72 -13.14 11.54 -24.33
N ASN A 73 -14.42 11.77 -24.07
CA ASN A 73 -14.98 11.55 -22.74
C ASN A 73 -15.26 10.06 -22.58
N PHE A 74 -14.61 9.42 -21.63
CA PHE A 74 -15.01 8.08 -21.19
C PHE A 74 -16.24 8.22 -20.30
N SER A 75 -17.18 7.29 -20.45
CA SER A 75 -18.26 7.16 -19.48
C SER A 75 -17.62 6.90 -18.10
N PRO A 76 -18.12 7.48 -17.00
CA PRO A 76 -17.58 7.26 -15.66
C PRO A 76 -17.64 5.79 -15.20
N GLY A 77 -18.26 4.91 -15.99
CA GLY A 77 -18.42 3.50 -15.67
C GLY A 77 -19.56 3.27 -14.67
N ARG A 78 -19.66 2.04 -14.15
CA ARG A 78 -20.65 1.70 -13.12
C ARG A 78 -20.30 2.41 -11.81
N PRO A 79 -21.24 3.14 -11.18
CA PRO A 79 -20.97 3.77 -9.90
C PRO A 79 -20.59 2.74 -8.84
N ASN A 80 -19.62 3.11 -8.00
CA ASN A 80 -18.96 2.21 -7.05
C ASN A 80 -19.73 2.09 -5.71
N THR A 81 -21.05 2.01 -5.75
CA THR A 81 -21.92 2.15 -4.57
C THR A 81 -21.65 1.11 -3.49
N ILE A 82 -21.39 -0.15 -3.89
CA ILE A 82 -21.10 -1.24 -2.94
C ILE A 82 -19.80 -0.97 -2.19
N ARG A 83 -18.71 -0.64 -2.91
CA ARG A 83 -17.40 -0.42 -2.28
C ARG A 83 -17.40 0.78 -1.35
N LEU A 84 -18.19 1.83 -1.64
CA LEU A 84 -18.35 2.96 -0.73
C LEU A 84 -19.02 2.53 0.59
N ARG A 85 -20.10 1.74 0.52
CA ARG A 85 -20.73 1.19 1.73
C ARG A 85 -19.77 0.30 2.54
N VAL A 86 -19.01 -0.55 1.84
CA VAL A 86 -17.97 -1.39 2.46
C VAL A 86 -16.92 -0.51 3.15
N GLN A 87 -16.43 0.55 2.51
CA GLN A 87 -15.46 1.46 3.10
C GLN A 87 -16.00 2.13 4.36
N ASP A 88 -17.23 2.63 4.33
CA ASP A 88 -17.81 3.33 5.48
C ASP A 88 -18.08 2.41 6.66
N HIS A 89 -18.38 1.14 6.41
CA HIS A 89 -18.45 0.13 7.48
C HIS A 89 -17.06 -0.22 8.03
N ILE A 90 -16.09 -0.52 7.15
CA ILE A 90 -14.72 -0.85 7.57
C ILE A 90 -14.09 0.28 8.40
N LYS A 91 -14.34 1.56 8.04
CA LYS A 91 -13.84 2.70 8.81
C LYS A 91 -14.29 2.70 10.28
N LYS A 92 -15.47 2.16 10.57
CA LYS A 92 -16.04 2.13 11.93
C LYS A 92 -15.44 1.01 12.79
N ILE A 93 -15.15 -0.14 12.18
CA ILE A 93 -14.75 -1.34 12.92
C ILE A 93 -13.23 -1.53 12.98
N ILE A 94 -12.47 -0.96 12.04
CA ILE A 94 -11.04 -1.27 11.90
C ILE A 94 -10.16 -0.69 13.03
N THR A 95 -10.70 0.24 13.82
CA THR A 95 -10.05 0.76 15.03
C THR A 95 -10.20 -0.16 16.22
N ASP A 96 -11.24 -0.97 16.22
CA ASP A 96 -11.63 -1.79 17.35
C ASP A 96 -11.11 -3.22 17.15
N SER A 97 -10.97 -3.99 18.22
CA SER A 97 -10.53 -5.39 18.10
C SER A 97 -11.69 -6.23 17.56
N PRO A 98 -11.47 -7.25 16.71
CA PRO A 98 -12.55 -8.17 16.35
C PRO A 98 -13.17 -8.87 17.57
N LEU A 99 -12.44 -8.97 18.69
CA LEU A 99 -12.97 -9.43 19.98
C LEU A 99 -14.15 -8.57 20.46
N ASP A 100 -14.07 -7.25 20.29
CA ASP A 100 -15.12 -6.30 20.69
C ASP A 100 -16.39 -6.48 19.83
N HIS A 101 -16.24 -7.11 18.67
CA HIS A 101 -17.31 -7.46 17.73
C HIS A 101 -17.81 -8.91 17.88
N GLY A 102 -17.36 -9.63 18.92
CA GLY A 102 -17.81 -10.99 19.22
C GLY A 102 -17.08 -12.10 18.47
N TYR A 103 -15.97 -11.79 17.80
CA TYR A 103 -15.12 -12.79 17.15
C TYR A 103 -14.05 -13.33 18.09
N GLN A 104 -13.55 -14.54 17.81
CA GLN A 104 -12.43 -15.13 18.57
C GLN A 104 -11.06 -14.62 18.08
N ASP A 105 -11.02 -13.99 16.91
CA ASP A 105 -9.82 -13.44 16.30
C ASP A 105 -9.37 -12.14 16.97
N ARG A 106 -8.05 -12.00 17.15
CA ARG A 106 -7.43 -10.76 17.65
C ARG A 106 -7.15 -9.73 16.55
N THR A 107 -7.23 -10.13 15.27
CA THR A 107 -6.87 -9.28 14.13
C THR A 107 -7.87 -9.39 12.99
N TRP A 108 -8.14 -8.26 12.32
CA TRP A 108 -9.00 -8.22 11.15
C TRP A 108 -8.35 -8.89 9.93
N SER A 109 -8.74 -10.13 9.64
CA SER A 109 -8.37 -10.82 8.41
C SER A 109 -9.32 -10.46 7.26
N ILE A 110 -8.91 -10.67 6.00
CA ILE A 110 -9.79 -10.42 4.84
C ILE A 110 -11.05 -11.31 4.86
N PRO A 111 -10.96 -12.62 5.14
CA PRO A 111 -12.15 -13.46 5.29
C PRO A 111 -13.08 -12.93 6.37
N LEU A 112 -12.53 -12.54 7.52
CA LEU A 112 -13.31 -12.02 8.65
C LEU A 112 -14.00 -10.69 8.31
N LEU A 113 -13.27 -9.75 7.72
CA LEU A 113 -13.85 -8.49 7.24
C LEU A 113 -14.92 -8.71 6.17
N THR A 114 -14.75 -9.71 5.31
CA THR A 114 -15.75 -10.04 4.28
C THR A 114 -17.01 -10.59 4.93
N HIS A 115 -16.86 -11.48 5.93
CA HIS A 115 -17.98 -12.01 6.69
C HIS A 115 -18.73 -10.91 7.44
N GLU A 116 -18.02 -10.08 8.20
CA GLU A 116 -18.58 -8.96 8.98
C GLU A 116 -19.34 -7.97 8.08
N VAL A 117 -18.74 -7.58 6.95
CA VAL A 117 -19.37 -6.69 5.97
C VAL A 117 -20.62 -7.30 5.36
N ASN A 118 -20.57 -8.59 4.99
CA ASN A 118 -21.71 -9.26 4.35
C ASN A 118 -22.87 -9.43 5.34
N ASN A 119 -22.57 -9.77 6.59
CA ASN A 119 -23.56 -9.95 7.64
C ASN A 119 -24.23 -8.62 8.03
N ASN A 120 -23.44 -7.57 8.30
CA ASN A 120 -23.99 -6.29 8.76
C ASN A 120 -24.67 -5.46 7.67
N LEU A 121 -24.17 -5.52 6.42
CA LEU A 121 -24.73 -4.74 5.33
C LEU A 121 -25.76 -5.50 4.50
N ASN A 122 -25.91 -6.81 4.74
CA ASN A 122 -26.73 -7.73 3.92
C ASN A 122 -26.39 -7.61 2.42
N ILE A 123 -25.08 -7.65 2.10
CA ILE A 123 -24.56 -7.57 0.73
C ILE A 123 -23.70 -8.81 0.47
N ASP A 124 -23.75 -9.37 -0.74
CA ASP A 124 -22.80 -10.38 -1.18
C ASP A 124 -21.54 -9.72 -1.76
N THR A 125 -20.51 -9.54 -0.93
CA THR A 125 -19.22 -9.00 -1.36
C THR A 125 -18.12 -10.05 -1.37
N SER A 126 -17.28 -9.99 -2.40
CA SER A 126 -16.09 -10.83 -2.50
C SER A 126 -14.92 -10.25 -1.67
N ALA A 127 -14.01 -11.12 -1.25
CA ALA A 127 -12.74 -10.74 -0.63
C ALA A 127 -11.93 -9.72 -1.47
N LYS A 128 -12.03 -9.79 -2.81
CA LYS A 128 -11.38 -8.82 -3.71
C LYS A 128 -11.99 -7.42 -3.59
N THR A 129 -13.31 -7.32 -3.37
CA THR A 129 -14.00 -6.04 -3.15
C THR A 129 -13.54 -5.40 -1.85
N VAL A 130 -13.43 -6.18 -0.77
CA VAL A 130 -12.91 -5.73 0.53
C VAL A 130 -11.45 -5.29 0.43
N THR A 131 -10.60 -6.11 -0.22
CA THR A 131 -9.20 -5.77 -0.49
C THR A 131 -9.05 -4.45 -1.26
N ARG A 132 -9.89 -4.26 -2.27
CA ARG A 132 -9.96 -3.02 -3.05
C ARG A 132 -10.43 -1.86 -2.17
N ALA A 133 -11.45 -2.05 -1.33
CA ALA A 133 -11.94 -1.03 -0.39
C ALA A 133 -10.82 -0.55 0.55
N LEU A 134 -10.09 -1.50 1.15
CA LEU A 134 -8.94 -1.23 2.03
C LEU A 134 -7.83 -0.44 1.31
N LYS A 135 -7.49 -0.81 0.07
CA LYS A 135 -6.48 -0.09 -0.73
C LYS A 135 -6.89 1.36 -1.01
N ASP A 136 -8.16 1.61 -1.33
CA ASP A 136 -8.66 2.99 -1.53
C ASP A 136 -8.62 3.81 -0.24
N MET A 137 -8.84 3.17 0.90
CA MET A 137 -8.71 3.78 2.22
C MET A 137 -7.24 4.00 2.64
N GLY A 138 -6.27 3.62 1.80
CA GLY A 138 -4.85 3.77 2.07
C GLY A 138 -4.25 2.69 2.96
N TYR A 139 -4.91 1.53 3.10
CA TYR A 139 -4.33 0.38 3.80
C TYR A 139 -3.44 -0.44 2.86
N VAL A 140 -2.36 -0.97 3.43
CA VAL A 140 -1.38 -1.79 2.73
C VAL A 140 -1.18 -3.09 3.51
N TYR A 141 -1.16 -4.20 2.78
CA TYR A 141 -0.79 -5.49 3.34
C TYR A 141 0.73 -5.58 3.47
N LYS A 142 1.23 -5.67 4.70
CA LYS A 142 2.68 -5.76 4.98
C LYS A 142 2.94 -6.65 6.19
N ARG A 143 4.16 -7.18 6.28
CA ARG A 143 4.70 -7.72 7.53
C ARG A 143 5.41 -6.58 8.27
N PRO A 144 5.04 -6.25 9.51
CA PRO A 144 5.81 -5.31 10.30
C PRO A 144 7.17 -5.91 10.66
N SER A 145 8.19 -5.07 10.80
CA SER A 145 9.51 -5.48 11.28
C SER A 145 9.67 -5.03 12.72
N LYS A 146 10.34 -5.85 13.54
CA LYS A 146 10.88 -5.39 14.82
C LYS A 146 11.88 -4.28 14.53
N THR A 147 11.79 -3.20 15.28
CA THR A 147 12.79 -2.11 15.25
C THR A 147 13.63 -2.23 16.52
N VAL A 148 14.89 -1.79 16.45
CA VAL A 148 15.73 -1.70 17.65
C VAL A 148 15.04 -0.83 18.71
N PRO A 149 15.05 -1.23 19.99
CA PRO A 149 14.54 -0.38 21.06
C PRO A 149 15.20 1.00 21.03
N GLY A 150 14.45 2.05 21.36
CA GLY A 150 14.98 3.43 21.33
C GLY A 150 16.17 3.69 22.26
N HIS A 151 16.37 2.84 23.27
CA HIS A 151 17.49 2.90 24.23
C HIS A 151 18.70 2.04 23.80
N ALA A 152 18.68 1.43 22.61
CA ALA A 152 19.79 0.63 22.16
C ALA A 152 21.02 1.53 21.86
N PRO A 153 22.22 1.17 22.33
CA PRO A 153 23.42 1.96 22.07
C PRO A 153 23.74 2.00 20.57
N ASP A 154 24.30 3.11 20.12
CA ASP A 154 24.61 3.32 18.70
C ASP A 154 25.71 2.35 18.24
N LYS A 155 25.81 2.14 16.92
CA LYS A 155 26.80 1.23 16.33
C LYS A 155 28.23 1.58 16.74
N LYS A 156 28.56 2.87 16.85
CA LYS A 156 29.89 3.33 17.24
C LYS A 156 30.21 3.00 18.70
N GLU A 157 29.27 3.28 19.60
CA GLU A 157 29.39 2.99 21.03
C GLU A 157 29.62 1.49 21.27
N LYS A 158 28.92 0.63 20.52
CA LYS A 158 29.13 -0.83 20.58
C LYS A 158 30.54 -1.23 20.17
N GLN A 159 31.09 -0.63 19.11
CA GLN A 159 32.44 -0.96 18.63
C GLN A 159 33.52 -0.53 19.63
N GLU A 160 33.36 0.64 20.25
CA GLU A 160 34.26 1.14 21.28
C GLU A 160 34.24 0.24 22.51
N ALA A 161 33.04 -0.14 22.99
CA ALA A 161 32.89 -1.06 24.11
C ALA A 161 33.58 -2.41 23.87
N VAL A 162 33.39 -3.00 22.67
CA VAL A 162 34.05 -4.25 22.27
C VAL A 162 35.57 -4.08 22.27
N LYS A 163 36.09 -2.99 21.69
CA LYS A 163 37.54 -2.73 21.65
C LYS A 163 38.13 -2.59 23.04
N THR A 164 37.47 -1.87 23.94
CA THR A 164 37.88 -1.74 25.34
C THR A 164 37.89 -3.09 26.06
N MET A 165 36.87 -3.93 25.83
CA MET A 165 36.79 -5.26 26.43
C MET A 165 37.91 -6.18 25.95
N VAL A 166 38.20 -6.21 24.64
CA VAL A 166 39.32 -6.97 24.06
C VAL A 166 40.66 -6.52 24.65
N GLN A 167 40.88 -5.20 24.77
CA GLN A 167 42.11 -4.68 25.36
C GLN A 167 42.28 -5.08 26.84
N LYS A 168 41.20 -5.11 27.61
CA LYS A 168 41.24 -5.60 29.01
C LYS A 168 41.61 -7.08 29.08
N ILE A 169 41.03 -7.91 28.21
CA ILE A 169 41.33 -9.35 28.14
C ILE A 169 42.80 -9.59 27.79
N LEU A 170 43.34 -8.88 26.79
CA LEU A 170 44.74 -9.02 26.39
C LEU A 170 45.73 -8.70 27.52
N LYS A 171 45.43 -7.70 28.35
CA LYS A 171 46.27 -7.37 29.53
C LYS A 171 46.26 -8.47 30.59
N ILE A 172 45.15 -9.17 30.77
CA ILE A 172 45.02 -10.23 31.78
C ILE A 172 45.79 -11.49 31.33
N ILE A 173 45.76 -11.80 30.04
CA ILE A 173 46.48 -12.94 29.45
C ILE A 173 48.01 -12.77 29.57
N ASP A 174 48.52 -11.54 29.47
CA ASP A 174 49.96 -11.26 29.47
C ASP A 174 50.63 -11.45 30.86
N HIS A 175 49.85 -11.42 31.95
CA HIS A 175 50.40 -11.43 33.31
C HIS A 175 50.28 -12.77 34.05
N ASN A 176 49.37 -13.68 33.67
CA ASN A 176 49.13 -14.97 34.35
C ASN A 176 48.84 -16.10 33.35
N GLU A 177 49.21 -17.35 33.68
CA GLU A 177 48.64 -18.55 33.01
C GLU A 177 47.12 -18.55 33.20
N SER A 178 46.40 -18.09 32.17
CA SER A 178 44.97 -17.81 32.23
C SER A 178 44.20 -18.73 31.29
N VAL A 179 43.13 -19.35 31.80
CA VAL A 179 42.19 -20.13 30.99
C VAL A 179 40.96 -19.25 30.71
N ILE A 180 40.58 -19.11 29.45
CA ILE A 180 39.44 -18.30 29.03
C ILE A 180 38.21 -19.18 28.94
N TYR A 181 37.20 -18.89 29.76
CA TYR A 181 35.86 -19.45 29.62
C TYR A 181 34.98 -18.48 28.85
N ALA A 182 34.28 -18.97 27.82
CA ALA A 182 33.22 -18.22 27.15
C ALA A 182 31.88 -18.62 27.76
N LEU A 183 31.09 -17.63 28.16
CA LEU A 183 29.72 -17.79 28.61
C LEU A 183 28.81 -17.07 27.62
N ASP A 184 27.77 -17.75 27.15
CA ASP A 184 26.72 -17.15 26.33
C ASP A 184 25.36 -17.32 27.01
N GLU A 185 24.51 -16.31 26.86
CA GLU A 185 23.16 -16.28 27.42
C GLU A 185 22.14 -16.37 26.28
N SER A 186 21.30 -17.39 26.35
CA SER A 186 20.18 -17.54 25.42
C SER A 186 18.87 -17.22 26.11
N HIS A 187 18.09 -16.35 25.50
CA HIS A 187 16.74 -16.02 25.95
C HIS A 187 15.70 -16.57 24.98
N PHE A 188 14.72 -17.30 25.51
CA PHE A 188 13.52 -17.67 24.77
C PHE A 188 12.50 -16.53 24.82
N SER A 189 12.38 -15.80 23.72
CA SER A 189 11.40 -14.73 23.60
C SER A 189 9.99 -15.31 23.58
N THR A 190 9.14 -14.87 24.51
CA THR A 190 7.69 -15.13 24.49
C THR A 190 6.94 -14.11 23.63
N GLU A 191 7.65 -13.30 22.84
CA GLU A 191 7.01 -12.34 21.93
C GLU A 191 6.22 -13.09 20.85
N PRO A 192 4.98 -12.69 20.57
CA PRO A 192 4.23 -13.29 19.49
C PRO A 192 4.95 -13.06 18.15
N TYR A 193 4.86 -14.04 17.25
CA TYR A 193 5.38 -13.88 15.91
C TYR A 193 4.67 -12.72 15.19
N LEU A 194 5.46 -11.85 14.55
CA LEU A 194 4.91 -10.79 13.72
C LEU A 194 4.26 -11.39 12.46
N VAL A 195 2.93 -11.37 12.43
CA VAL A 195 2.14 -11.81 11.29
C VAL A 195 1.96 -10.70 10.25
N GLN A 196 1.70 -11.10 9.01
CA GLN A 196 1.31 -10.14 7.97
C GLN A 196 -0.10 -9.61 8.28
N GLY A 197 -0.33 -8.33 8.00
CA GLY A 197 -1.60 -7.69 8.28
C GLY A 197 -1.85 -6.46 7.41
N TRP A 198 -3.05 -5.91 7.54
CA TRP A 198 -3.45 -4.67 6.89
C TRP A 198 -3.15 -3.49 7.80
N PHE A 199 -2.32 -2.57 7.32
CA PHE A 199 -1.90 -1.40 8.08
C PHE A 199 -2.13 -0.13 7.29
N LYS A 200 -2.53 0.94 7.98
CA LYS A 200 -2.72 2.25 7.37
C LYS A 200 -1.36 2.80 6.90
N LYS A 201 -1.28 3.22 5.65
CA LYS A 201 -0.04 3.75 5.07
C LYS A 201 0.46 4.94 5.90
N ARG A 202 1.76 4.98 6.18
CA ARG A 202 2.48 5.99 7.00
C ARG A 202 2.27 5.90 8.51
N TRP A 203 1.44 5.01 9.01
CA TRP A 203 1.30 4.77 10.45
C TRP A 203 2.11 3.52 10.83
N PRO A 204 3.00 3.60 11.82
CA PRO A 204 3.62 2.41 12.37
C PRO A 204 2.53 1.54 13.01
N PRO A 205 2.66 0.20 12.95
CA PRO A 205 1.84 -0.67 13.79
C PRO A 205 2.03 -0.26 15.25
N SER A 206 0.94 0.08 15.93
CA SER A 206 0.95 0.22 17.38
C SER A 206 0.62 -1.13 17.99
N ASP A 207 1.52 -1.64 18.84
CA ASP A 207 1.14 -2.73 19.73
C ASP A 207 0.15 -2.17 20.75
N THR A 208 -1.01 -2.80 20.86
CA THR A 208 -2.08 -2.38 21.79
C THR A 208 -2.11 -3.30 23.00
N ASP A 209 -1.34 -4.40 23.00
CA ASP A 209 -1.26 -5.28 24.16
C ASP A 209 -0.46 -4.54 25.25
N PRO A 210 -1.03 -4.29 26.44
CA PRO A 210 -0.26 -3.72 27.54
C PRO A 210 0.91 -4.66 27.81
N GLN A 211 2.14 -4.11 27.75
CA GLN A 211 3.36 -4.86 28.01
C GLN A 211 3.24 -5.55 29.38
N LYS A 212 2.87 -6.83 29.38
CA LYS A 212 3.02 -7.65 30.58
C LYS A 212 4.50 -7.67 30.92
N GLU A 213 4.80 -7.61 32.22
CA GLU A 213 6.18 -7.73 32.70
C GLU A 213 6.84 -8.96 32.09
N ARG A 214 8.00 -8.71 31.47
CA ARG A 214 8.77 -9.75 30.78
C ARG A 214 9.25 -10.76 31.81
N LYS A 215 8.99 -12.04 31.57
CA LYS A 215 9.63 -13.13 32.32
C LYS A 215 10.82 -13.62 31.52
N SER A 216 12.02 -13.29 31.98
CA SER A 216 13.24 -13.85 31.42
C SER A 216 13.53 -15.18 32.11
N HIS A 217 13.62 -16.25 31.33
CA HIS A 217 14.24 -17.50 31.77
C HIS A 217 15.70 -17.45 31.35
N ILE A 218 16.62 -17.42 32.32
CA ILE A 218 18.05 -17.33 32.08
C ILE A 218 18.64 -18.74 32.20
N LEU A 219 19.24 -19.19 31.11
CA LEU A 219 19.99 -20.43 31.03
C LEU A 219 21.42 -20.10 30.63
N TRP A 220 22.37 -20.68 31.35
CA TRP A 220 23.79 -20.55 31.09
C TRP A 220 24.34 -21.89 30.62
N MET A 221 25.22 -21.88 29.63
CA MET A 221 25.98 -23.06 29.23
C MET A 221 27.47 -22.80 29.44
N LEU A 222 28.10 -23.62 30.26
CA LEU A 222 29.54 -23.67 30.42
C LEU A 222 30.10 -24.81 29.57
N GLU A 223 30.98 -24.48 28.64
CA GLU A 223 31.67 -25.46 27.78
C GLU A 223 33.16 -25.47 28.10
N HIS A 224 33.71 -26.65 28.37
CA HIS A 224 35.14 -26.86 28.57
C HIS A 224 35.54 -28.24 28.03
N GLN A 225 36.37 -28.24 26.98
CA GLN A 225 36.76 -29.46 26.25
C GLN A 225 35.52 -30.26 25.80
N ASP A 226 35.35 -31.50 26.27
CA ASP A 226 34.20 -32.37 25.95
C ASP A 226 33.02 -32.23 26.94
N SER A 227 33.13 -31.34 27.93
CA SER A 227 32.11 -31.17 28.97
C SER A 227 31.22 -29.95 28.70
N LYS A 228 29.90 -30.16 28.74
CA LYS A 228 28.88 -29.11 28.65
C LYS A 228 28.01 -29.15 29.89
N ILE A 229 27.96 -28.05 30.63
CA ILE A 229 27.15 -27.91 31.84
C ILE A 229 26.10 -26.84 31.57
N LEU A 230 24.82 -27.22 31.65
CA LEU A 230 23.70 -26.29 31.60
C LEU A 230 23.32 -25.88 33.03
N LEU A 231 23.24 -24.59 33.30
CA LEU A 231 22.81 -24.02 34.57
C LEU A 231 21.53 -23.21 34.33
N GLU A 232 20.55 -23.37 35.20
CA GLU A 232 19.30 -22.61 35.17
C GLU A 232 19.24 -21.69 36.40
N GLU A 233 18.92 -20.42 36.18
CA GLU A 233 18.63 -19.51 37.29
C GLU A 233 17.25 -19.81 37.88
N ILE A 234 17.22 -20.52 39.01
CA ILE A 234 15.97 -20.75 39.75
C ILE A 234 15.71 -19.56 40.67
N GLN A 235 14.88 -18.62 40.21
CA GLN A 235 14.36 -17.58 41.10
C GLN A 235 13.42 -18.23 42.13
N LYS A 236 13.88 -18.35 43.39
CA LYS A 236 13.03 -18.80 44.50
C LYS A 236 11.87 -17.82 44.65
N ILE A 237 10.67 -18.26 44.27
CA ILE A 237 9.42 -17.58 44.60
C ILE A 237 9.32 -17.60 46.13
N ARG A 238 9.61 -16.46 46.79
CA ARG A 238 9.21 -16.27 48.19
C ARG A 238 7.69 -16.28 48.20
N LYS A 239 7.11 -17.31 48.84
CA LYS A 239 5.68 -17.38 49.17
C LYS A 239 5.30 -16.21 50.08
#